data_AF-A0AAX3LEM1-F1
#
_entry.id   AF-A0AAX3LEM1-F1
#
_cell.length_a   1.000
_cell.length_b   1.000
_cell.length_c   1.000
_cell.angle_alpha   90.00
_cell.angle_beta   90.00
_cell.angle_gamma   90.00
#
_symmetry.space_group_name_H-M   'P 1'
#
loop_
_entity.id
_entity.type
_entity.pdbx_description
1 polymer ?
#
loop_
_entity_poly.entity_id
_entity_poly.type
_entity_poly.pdbx_seq_one_letter_code
_entity_poly.pdbx_strand_id
1 'polypeptide(L)'
;MSLGVFVTCFDVLPKGTNGFHWTDSLIDISLDGYQYTSFPDIISGSLPSYSEQKGITNDAINFKISNVNASVRALALGGFLKDAQMNIKLVILNPYDSTVIDSMLMFSGFIDYIQAVLDPNQKTNEMTVYVNSIYKKLDFQPSLIAANSVYQSMYKGDEYFSLLGQVNQNQNWKYK
;
A
#
# COMPACT_ATOMS: atom_id res chain seq x y z
N MET A 1 3.22 -27.49 -5.87
CA MET A 1 3.74 -27.87 -4.54
C MET A 1 4.77 -26.81 -4.18
N SER A 2 4.46 -25.90 -3.24
CA SER A 2 5.40 -24.85 -2.82
C SER A 2 6.31 -25.40 -1.72
N LEU A 3 7.62 -25.20 -1.86
CA LEU A 3 8.68 -25.77 -1.01
C LEU A 3 9.54 -24.64 -0.40
N GLY A 4 8.92 -23.49 -0.12
CA GLY A 4 9.60 -22.30 0.40
C GLY A 4 8.89 -21.68 1.61
N VAL A 5 9.63 -20.83 2.32
CA VAL A 5 9.10 -20.02 3.43
C VAL A 5 8.57 -18.72 2.84
N PHE A 6 7.30 -18.43 3.07
CA PHE A 6 6.68 -17.20 2.60
C PHE A 6 6.87 -16.09 3.61
N VAL A 7 7.36 -14.96 3.15
CA VAL A 7 7.53 -13.72 3.92
C VAL A 7 7.01 -12.55 3.09
N THR A 8 6.66 -11.47 3.76
CA THR A 8 6.18 -10.24 3.16
C THR A 8 7.27 -9.17 3.21
N CYS A 9 7.46 -8.47 2.10
CA CYS A 9 8.37 -7.35 1.96
C CYS A 9 7.58 -6.08 1.62
N PHE A 10 8.01 -4.96 2.19
CA PHE A 10 7.35 -3.66 2.10
C PHE A 10 8.32 -2.63 1.56
N ASP A 11 7.98 -2.04 0.42
CA ASP A 11 8.66 -0.85 -0.08
C ASP A 11 7.82 0.36 0.29
N VAL A 12 8.39 1.27 1.06
CA VAL A 12 7.79 2.58 1.34
C VAL A 12 8.64 3.63 0.66
N LEU A 13 8.08 4.32 -0.32
CA LEU A 13 8.76 5.25 -1.21
C LEU A 13 8.21 6.67 -1.01
N PRO A 14 8.79 7.46 -0.08
CA PRO A 14 8.36 8.84 0.14
C PRO A 14 8.78 9.74 -1.03
N LYS A 15 8.10 10.88 -1.19
CA LYS A 15 8.43 11.83 -2.25
C LYS A 15 9.72 12.58 -1.93
N GLY A 16 10.73 12.44 -2.79
CA GLY A 16 11.96 13.22 -2.73
C GLY A 16 13.01 12.72 -1.73
N THR A 17 12.85 11.53 -1.17
CA THR A 17 13.84 10.88 -0.30
C THR A 17 14.05 9.43 -0.72
N ASN A 18 15.07 8.78 -0.15
CA ASN A 18 15.28 7.35 -0.34
C ASN A 18 14.11 6.54 0.25
N GLY A 19 13.84 5.40 -0.37
CA GLY A 19 12.85 4.43 0.09
C GLY A 19 13.29 3.73 1.37
N PHE A 20 12.30 3.27 2.13
CA PHE A 20 12.47 2.34 3.24
C PHE A 20 12.02 0.95 2.79
N HIS A 21 12.81 -0.06 3.12
CA HIS A 21 12.58 -1.45 2.72
C HIS A 21 12.51 -2.32 3.97
N TRP A 22 11.34 -2.88 4.26
CA TRP A 22 11.07 -3.63 5.48
C TRP A 22 10.56 -5.03 5.18
N THR A 23 10.80 -5.99 6.06
CA THR A 23 10.26 -7.34 5.93
C THR A 23 9.79 -7.91 7.27
N ASP A 24 8.75 -8.75 7.22
CA ASP A 24 8.28 -9.54 8.36
C ASP A 24 9.13 -10.82 8.61
N SER A 25 10.15 -11.05 7.79
CA SER A 25 11.12 -12.13 7.96
C SER A 25 11.88 -12.02 9.29
N LEU A 26 12.36 -13.14 9.80
CA LEU A 26 13.21 -13.22 10.99
C LEU A 26 14.63 -12.65 10.78
N ILE A 27 15.06 -12.51 9.53
CA ILE A 27 16.37 -11.99 9.14
C ILE A 27 16.23 -10.98 8.00
N ASP A 28 17.22 -10.10 7.86
CA ASP A 28 17.29 -9.17 6.74
C ASP A 28 17.37 -9.92 5.40
N ILE A 29 16.71 -9.38 4.39
CA ILE A 29 16.63 -10.00 3.06
C ILE A 29 17.22 -9.06 2.01
N SER A 30 18.05 -9.61 1.13
CA SER A 30 18.51 -8.91 -0.06
C SER A 30 17.58 -9.23 -1.24
N LEU A 31 16.91 -8.21 -1.79
CA LEU A 31 15.99 -8.35 -2.93
C LEU A 31 16.07 -7.08 -3.81
N ASP A 32 16.05 -7.24 -5.13
CA ASP A 32 16.06 -6.14 -6.12
C ASP A 32 17.20 -5.11 -5.94
N GLY A 33 18.33 -5.53 -5.35
CA GLY A 33 19.46 -4.65 -5.03
C GLY A 33 19.30 -3.83 -3.75
N TYR A 34 18.20 -4.00 -3.01
CA TYR A 34 17.93 -3.38 -1.72
C TYR A 34 18.11 -4.38 -0.57
N GLN A 35 18.47 -3.86 0.59
CA GLN A 35 18.48 -4.62 1.85
C GLN A 35 17.21 -4.30 2.63
N TYR A 36 16.34 -5.30 2.75
CA TYR A 36 15.12 -5.23 3.53
C TYR A 36 15.45 -5.49 4.99
N THR A 37 15.21 -4.49 5.83
CA THR A 37 15.42 -4.61 7.28
C THR A 37 14.32 -5.46 7.88
N SER A 38 14.73 -6.48 8.60
CA SER A 38 13.87 -7.39 9.33
C SER A 38 13.22 -6.72 10.51
N PHE A 39 11.93 -6.96 10.61
CA PHE A 39 11.18 -6.68 11.80
C PHE A 39 10.21 -7.84 12.06
N PRO A 40 10.65 -8.85 12.80
CA PRO A 40 9.89 -10.10 12.95
C PRO A 40 8.57 -9.93 13.71
N ASP A 41 8.44 -8.86 14.49
CA ASP A 41 7.21 -8.50 15.22
C ASP A 41 6.26 -7.61 14.39
N ILE A 42 6.63 -7.21 13.17
CA ILE A 42 5.90 -6.16 12.44
C ILE A 42 4.51 -6.61 11.99
N ILE A 43 4.24 -7.90 11.78
CA ILE A 43 2.95 -8.33 11.20
C ILE A 43 2.50 -9.70 11.70
N SER A 44 2.22 -9.82 13.00
CA SER A 44 1.46 -11.00 13.45
C SER A 44 -0.01 -10.84 13.06
N GLY A 45 -0.38 -11.32 11.87
CA GLY A 45 -1.78 -11.62 11.52
C GLY A 45 -2.71 -10.43 11.23
N SER A 46 -2.19 -9.22 11.00
CA SER A 46 -3.03 -8.05 10.67
C SER A 46 -3.07 -7.67 9.19
N LEU A 47 -2.35 -8.36 8.30
CA LEU A 47 -2.50 -8.11 6.87
C LEU A 47 -3.87 -8.62 6.42
N PRO A 48 -4.70 -7.77 5.80
CA PRO A 48 -5.99 -8.20 5.28
C PRO A 48 -5.79 -9.16 4.11
N SER A 49 -6.70 -10.12 3.95
CA SER A 49 -6.76 -10.94 2.74
C SER A 49 -7.08 -10.06 1.53
N TYR A 50 -6.22 -10.09 0.53
CA TYR A 50 -6.46 -9.44 -0.76
C TYR A 50 -7.20 -10.39 -1.72
N SER A 51 -8.18 -9.85 -2.44
CA SER A 51 -8.91 -10.56 -3.49
C SER A 51 -8.90 -9.67 -4.72
N GLU A 52 -8.29 -10.15 -5.80
CA GLU A 52 -8.33 -9.44 -7.07
C GLU A 52 -9.73 -9.54 -7.67
N GLN A 53 -10.37 -8.39 -7.87
CA GLN A 53 -11.65 -8.30 -8.57
C GLN A 53 -11.43 -7.61 -9.92
N LYS A 54 -12.15 -8.05 -10.95
CA LYS A 54 -12.14 -7.42 -12.29
C LYS A 54 -12.79 -6.02 -12.31
N GLY A 55 -13.16 -5.46 -11.16
CA GLY A 55 -13.76 -4.14 -11.02
C GLY A 55 -12.74 -3.07 -10.69
N ILE A 56 -13.14 -1.81 -10.85
CA ILE A 56 -12.39 -0.67 -10.33
C ILE A 56 -13.01 -0.33 -8.98
N THR A 57 -12.43 -0.91 -7.94
CA THR A 57 -12.79 -0.67 -6.54
C THR A 57 -11.60 -0.06 -5.84
N ASN A 58 -11.86 0.95 -5.02
CA ASN A 58 -10.82 1.53 -4.20
C ASN A 58 -10.73 0.77 -2.88
N ASP A 59 -9.98 -0.34 -2.90
CA ASP A 59 -9.81 -1.18 -1.72
C ASP A 59 -8.67 -0.65 -0.86
N ALA A 60 -9.02 0.17 0.14
CA ALA A 60 -8.08 0.63 1.14
C ALA A 60 -7.72 -0.50 2.10
N ILE A 61 -6.44 -0.60 2.45
CA ILE A 61 -5.94 -1.55 3.45
C ILE A 61 -5.45 -0.80 4.67
N ASN A 62 -5.60 -1.43 5.82
CA ASN A 62 -4.90 -1.01 7.02
C ASN A 62 -4.28 -2.23 7.69
N PHE A 63 -3.12 -2.03 8.29
CA PHE A 63 -2.44 -3.06 9.05
C PHE A 63 -1.67 -2.41 10.19
N LYS A 64 -1.43 -3.20 11.24
CA LYS A 64 -0.69 -2.78 12.42
C LYS A 64 0.74 -3.23 12.32
N ILE A 65 1.63 -2.39 12.84
CA ILE A 65 3.05 -2.60 12.92
C ILE A 65 3.44 -2.49 14.39
N SER A 66 3.92 -3.59 14.98
CA SER A 66 4.35 -3.62 16.37
C SER A 66 5.86 -3.39 16.50
N ASN A 67 6.27 -2.86 17.66
CA ASN A 67 7.67 -2.69 18.05
C ASN A 67 8.49 -1.82 17.08
N VAL A 68 7.89 -0.75 16.57
CA VAL A 68 8.53 0.16 15.62
C VAL A 68 9.67 0.94 16.28
N ASN A 69 10.84 0.99 15.61
CA ASN A 69 11.97 1.79 16.04
C ASN A 69 11.57 3.28 16.21
N ALA A 70 12.10 3.93 17.26
CA ALA A 70 11.84 5.33 17.57
C ALA A 70 12.03 6.29 16.38
N SER A 71 13.05 6.06 15.54
CA SER A 71 13.32 6.91 14.37
C SER A 71 12.23 6.79 13.31
N VAL A 72 11.79 5.57 12.97
CA VAL A 72 10.72 5.33 11.98
C VAL A 72 9.40 5.91 12.49
N ARG A 73 9.12 5.77 13.79
CA ARG A 73 7.92 6.35 14.41
C ARG A 73 7.94 7.88 14.38
N ALA A 74 9.07 8.51 14.68
CA ALA A 74 9.21 9.96 14.61
C ALA A 74 8.99 10.49 13.17
N LEU A 75 9.53 9.78 12.16
CA LEU A 75 9.31 10.09 10.75
C LEU A 75 7.83 9.95 10.35
N ALA A 76 7.20 8.85 10.75
CA ALA A 76 5.79 8.58 10.48
C ALA A 76 4.87 9.65 11.09
N LEU A 77 5.08 9.99 12.36
CA LEU A 77 4.32 11.03 13.08
C LEU A 77 4.61 12.45 12.58
N GLY A 78 5.81 12.68 12.04
CA GLY A 78 6.18 13.93 11.38
C GLY A 78 5.49 14.15 10.03
N GLY A 79 4.68 13.20 9.55
CA GLY A 79 3.95 13.31 8.28
C GLY A 79 4.81 13.04 7.04
N PHE A 80 6.07 12.62 7.21
CA PHE A 80 7.00 12.37 6.10
C PHE A 80 6.56 11.22 5.18
N LEU A 81 5.75 10.30 5.70
CA LEU A 81 5.24 9.15 4.96
C LEU A 81 3.87 9.42 4.29
N LYS A 82 3.31 10.62 4.45
CA LYS A 82 2.06 10.99 3.77
C LYS A 82 2.28 10.99 2.26
N ASP A 83 1.35 10.40 1.51
CA ASP A 83 1.43 10.21 0.05
C ASP A 83 2.62 9.38 -0.44
N ALA A 84 3.37 8.71 0.45
CA ALA A 84 4.41 7.77 0.05
C ALA A 84 3.76 6.58 -0.68
N GLN A 85 4.36 6.16 -1.79
CA GLN A 85 3.92 4.94 -2.48
C GLN A 85 4.35 3.75 -1.63
N MET A 86 3.42 2.81 -1.42
CA MET A 86 3.68 1.59 -0.68
C MET A 86 3.43 0.38 -1.57
N ASN A 87 4.45 -0.48 -1.71
CA ASN A 87 4.35 -1.75 -2.40
C ASN A 87 4.51 -2.90 -1.40
N ILE A 88 3.63 -3.88 -1.48
CA ILE A 88 3.66 -5.10 -0.67
C ILE A 88 3.96 -6.27 -1.60
N LYS A 89 5.05 -6.98 -1.34
CA LYS A 89 5.51 -8.13 -2.11
C LYS A 89 5.46 -9.39 -1.27
N LEU A 90 4.96 -10.48 -1.84
CA LEU A 90 5.22 -11.83 -1.34
C LEU A 90 6.61 -12.23 -1.80
N VAL A 91 7.42 -12.75 -0.89
CA VAL A 91 8.75 -13.26 -1.20
C VAL A 91 8.83 -14.69 -0.70
N ILE A 92 9.37 -15.57 -1.55
CA ILE A 92 9.58 -16.99 -1.25
C ILE A 92 11.06 -17.18 -0.95
N LEU A 93 11.36 -17.59 0.27
CA LEU A 93 12.72 -17.91 0.70
C LEU A 93 12.99 -19.41 0.56
N ASN A 94 14.24 -19.73 0.24
CA ASN A 94 14.77 -21.08 0.28
C ASN A 94 14.95 -21.51 1.75
N PRO A 95 14.33 -22.62 2.20
CA PRO A 95 14.44 -23.06 3.59
C PRO A 95 15.86 -23.51 3.98
N TYR A 96 16.73 -23.81 3.02
CA TYR A 96 18.10 -24.26 3.29
C TYR A 96 19.07 -23.12 3.65
N ASP A 97 19.02 -22.01 2.90
CA ASP A 97 19.99 -20.91 3.00
C ASP A 97 19.35 -19.53 3.16
N SER A 98 18.02 -19.44 3.23
CA SER A 98 17.24 -18.21 3.32
C SER A 98 17.42 -17.24 2.15
N THR A 99 17.93 -17.71 1.01
CA THR A 99 18.03 -16.91 -0.22
C THR A 99 16.66 -16.72 -0.86
N VAL A 100 16.46 -15.62 -1.57
CA VAL A 100 15.21 -15.36 -2.30
C VAL A 100 15.13 -16.27 -3.53
N ILE A 101 14.08 -17.07 -3.62
CA ILE A 101 13.74 -17.90 -4.79
C ILE A 101 12.92 -17.09 -5.79
N ASP A 102 11.87 -16.43 -5.29
CA ASP A 102 10.90 -15.72 -6.12
C ASP A 102 10.25 -14.59 -5.33
N SER A 103 9.70 -13.60 -6.04
CA SER A 103 8.93 -12.51 -5.44
C SER A 103 7.80 -12.06 -6.35
N MET A 104 6.66 -11.70 -5.76
CA MET A 104 5.46 -11.25 -6.47
C MET A 104 4.88 -10.02 -5.79
N LEU A 105 4.55 -8.99 -6.56
CA LEU A 105 3.80 -7.84 -6.06
C LEU A 105 2.35 -8.25 -5.75
N MET A 106 1.90 -8.00 -4.52
CA MET A 106 0.55 -8.31 -4.06
C MET A 106 -0.35 -7.09 -4.02
N PHE A 107 0.21 -5.95 -3.61
CA PHE A 107 -0.54 -4.72 -3.45
C PHE A 107 0.36 -3.53 -3.72
N SER A 108 -0.19 -2.51 -4.37
CA SER A 108 0.43 -1.20 -4.54
C SER A 108 -0.60 -0.14 -4.17
N GLY A 109 -0.15 0.88 -3.45
CA GLY A 109 -1.02 1.95 -3.00
C GLY A 109 -0.24 3.17 -2.52
N PHE A 110 -0.93 4.08 -1.86
CA PHE A 110 -0.33 5.25 -1.25
C PHE A 110 -0.80 5.40 0.20
N ILE A 111 0.14 5.71 1.07
CA ILE A 111 -0.15 5.97 2.49
C ILE A 111 -0.98 7.25 2.59
N ASP A 112 -2.16 7.14 3.20
CA ASP A 112 -3.04 8.28 3.47
C ASP A 112 -2.65 8.95 4.80
N TYR A 113 -2.62 8.15 5.87
CA TYR A 113 -2.15 8.57 7.18
C TYR A 113 -1.62 7.40 8.00
N ILE A 114 -0.90 7.74 9.08
CA ILE A 114 -0.36 6.78 10.04
C ILE A 114 -0.78 7.21 11.43
N GLN A 115 -1.25 6.26 12.23
CA GLN A 115 -1.58 6.46 13.63
C GLN A 115 -0.61 5.64 14.49
N ALA A 116 -0.01 6.24 15.51
CA ALA A 116 0.79 5.50 16.50
C ALA A 116 0.13 5.58 17.87
N VAL A 117 0.09 4.44 18.57
CA VAL A 117 -0.41 4.32 19.94
C VAL A 117 0.75 3.83 20.82
N LEU A 118 0.97 4.56 21.91
CA LEU A 118 1.98 4.23 22.92
C LEU A 118 1.24 3.86 24.20
N ASP A 119 1.32 2.59 24.61
CA ASP A 119 0.85 2.17 25.92
C ASP A 119 2.06 1.95 26.86
N PRO A 120 2.33 2.89 27.78
CA PRO A 120 3.44 2.77 28.72
C PRO A 120 3.29 1.60 29.70
N ASN A 121 2.09 1.05 29.88
CA ASN A 121 1.84 -0.08 30.78
C ASN A 121 2.13 -1.42 30.12
N GLN A 122 1.86 -1.54 28.81
CA GLN A 122 2.07 -2.79 28.06
C GLN A 122 3.49 -2.90 27.47
N LYS A 123 4.30 -1.83 27.52
CA LYS A 123 5.62 -1.74 26.85
C LYS A 123 5.56 -2.07 25.35
N THR A 124 4.37 -2.00 24.74
CA THR A 124 4.16 -2.23 23.32
C THR A 124 4.05 -0.90 22.60
N ASN A 125 4.60 -0.88 21.39
CA ASN A 125 4.54 0.25 20.48
C ASN A 125 3.79 -0.19 19.23
N GLU A 126 2.62 0.37 18.97
CA GLU A 126 1.82 0.01 17.81
C GLU A 126 1.69 1.20 16.87
N MET A 127 1.86 0.93 15.58
CA MET A 127 1.66 1.89 14.51
C MET A 127 0.71 1.28 13.47
N THR A 128 -0.46 1.89 13.29
CA THR A 128 -1.42 1.51 12.24
C THR A 128 -1.18 2.36 11.01
N VAL A 129 -0.92 1.71 9.88
CA VAL A 129 -0.73 2.36 8.59
C VAL A 129 -2.00 2.19 7.76
N TYR A 130 -2.52 3.30 7.25
CA TYR A 130 -3.67 3.31 6.35
C TYR A 130 -3.18 3.60 4.93
N VAL A 131 -3.41 2.64 4.03
CA VAL A 131 -2.94 2.69 2.63
C VAL A 131 -4.15 2.64 1.72
N ASN A 132 -4.30 3.67 0.91
CA ASN A 132 -5.30 3.72 -0.14
C ASN A 132 -4.76 3.04 -1.40
N SER A 133 -5.61 2.43 -2.23
CA SER A 133 -5.14 1.72 -3.42
C SER A 133 -4.58 2.69 -4.48
N ILE A 134 -4.04 2.15 -5.58
CA ILE A 134 -3.67 2.96 -6.76
C ILE A 134 -4.84 3.79 -7.33
N TYR A 135 -6.08 3.41 -7.02
CA TYR A 135 -7.29 4.11 -7.44
C TYR A 135 -7.68 5.30 -6.54
N LYS A 136 -6.84 5.73 -5.59
CA LYS A 136 -7.13 6.88 -4.70
C LYS A 136 -7.58 8.16 -5.40
N LYS A 137 -7.24 8.33 -6.69
CA LYS A 137 -7.67 9.47 -7.51
C LYS A 137 -9.18 9.49 -7.75
N LEU A 138 -9.87 8.35 -7.64
CA LEU A 138 -11.31 8.23 -7.81
C LEU A 138 -12.10 8.73 -6.58
N ASP A 139 -11.48 8.79 -5.40
CA ASP A 139 -12.12 9.31 -4.18
C ASP A 139 -12.29 10.83 -4.18
N PHE A 140 -11.90 11.51 -5.27
CA PHE A 140 -12.07 12.95 -5.41
C PHE A 140 -13.52 13.28 -5.76
N GLN A 141 -14.25 13.92 -4.83
CA GLN A 141 -15.52 14.55 -5.14
C GLN A 141 -15.28 15.90 -5.84
N PRO A 142 -15.68 16.05 -7.12
CA PRO A 142 -15.55 17.34 -7.80
C PRO A 142 -16.44 18.37 -7.10
N SER A 143 -15.89 19.58 -6.91
CA SER A 143 -16.72 20.70 -6.44
C SER A 143 -17.85 20.96 -7.43
N LEU A 144 -19.06 21.19 -6.91
CA LEU A 144 -20.30 21.31 -7.68
C LEU A 144 -20.33 22.62 -8.49
N ILE A 145 -19.47 22.74 -9.50
CA ILE A 145 -19.40 23.91 -10.37
C ILE A 145 -19.82 23.46 -11.76
N ALA A 146 -21.10 23.70 -12.07
CA ALA A 146 -21.74 23.67 -13.39
C ALA A 146 -21.00 22.83 -14.47
N ALA A 147 -20.94 21.52 -14.26
CA ALA A 147 -20.34 20.61 -15.23
C ALA A 147 -21.27 20.47 -16.43
N ASN A 148 -20.68 20.44 -17.63
CA ASN A 148 -21.33 20.40 -18.94
C ASN A 148 -21.99 19.03 -19.22
N SER A 149 -22.45 18.31 -18.18
CA SER A 149 -22.89 16.92 -18.17
C SER A 149 -21.88 15.90 -18.71
N VAL A 150 -20.62 16.29 -18.92
CA VAL A 150 -19.54 15.41 -19.39
C VAL A 150 -18.55 15.21 -18.25
N TYR A 151 -18.26 13.95 -17.92
CA TYR A 151 -17.17 13.60 -17.01
C TYR A 151 -15.86 14.00 -17.66
N GLN A 152 -15.11 14.89 -17.02
CA GLN A 152 -13.76 15.27 -17.42
C GLN A 152 -12.80 14.87 -16.31
N SER A 153 -11.72 14.17 -16.65
CA SER A 153 -10.69 13.93 -15.65
C SER A 153 -10.04 15.27 -15.25
N MET A 154 -9.82 15.44 -13.94
CA MET A 154 -9.25 16.64 -13.35
C MET A 154 -7.71 16.60 -13.25
N TYR A 155 -7.08 15.48 -13.65
CA TYR A 155 -5.63 15.31 -13.60
C TYR A 155 -5.01 15.35 -14.99
N LYS A 156 -3.89 16.07 -15.13
CA LYS A 156 -3.15 16.16 -16.40
C LYS A 156 -2.66 14.76 -16.83
N GLY A 157 -2.98 14.36 -18.07
CA GLY A 157 -2.54 13.09 -18.67
C GLY A 157 -3.41 11.88 -18.32
N ASP A 158 -4.58 12.09 -17.73
CA ASP A 158 -5.45 11.03 -17.21
C ASP A 158 -6.52 10.60 -18.22
N GLU A 159 -6.10 10.43 -19.48
CA GLU A 159 -6.97 10.07 -20.61
C GLU A 159 -7.59 8.68 -20.42
N TYR A 160 -6.85 7.75 -19.81
CA TYR A 160 -7.33 6.39 -19.52
C TYR A 160 -8.57 6.41 -18.62
N PHE A 161 -8.54 7.13 -17.50
CA PHE A 161 -9.69 7.22 -16.59
C PHE A 161 -10.84 8.05 -17.17
N SER A 162 -10.54 9.05 -18.01
CA SER A 162 -11.56 9.79 -18.76
C SER A 162 -12.34 8.87 -19.72
N LEU A 163 -11.64 8.02 -20.47
CA LEU A 163 -12.24 7.04 -21.38
C LEU A 163 -12.98 5.95 -20.61
N LEU A 164 -12.40 5.48 -19.50
CA LEU A 164 -13.02 4.45 -18.67
C LEU A 164 -14.30 4.96 -18.01
N GLY A 165 -14.34 6.23 -17.58
CA GLY A 165 -15.55 6.89 -17.12
C GLY A 165 -16.63 6.95 -18.20
N GLN A 166 -16.27 7.26 -19.45
CA GLN A 166 -17.22 7.26 -20.58
C GLN A 166 -17.75 5.85 -20.91
N VAL A 167 -16.91 4.82 -20.83
CA VAL A 167 -17.30 3.43 -21.11
C VAL A 167 -18.19 2.85 -20.01
N ASN A 168 -17.97 3.23 -18.75
CA ASN A 168 -18.77 2.79 -17.60
C ASN A 168 -19.95 3.73 -17.27
N GLN A 169 -20.09 4.86 -17.97
CA GLN A 169 -21.32 5.64 -17.98
C GLN A 169 -22.39 4.84 -18.72
N ASN A 170 -23.15 4.03 -17.99
CA ASN A 170 -24.32 3.33 -18.49
C ASN A 170 -25.17 4.28 -19.36
N GLN A 171 -25.18 4.06 -20.67
CA GLN A 171 -26.06 4.77 -21.59
C GLN A 171 -27.51 4.47 -21.22
N ASN A 172 -28.27 5.49 -20.85
CA ASN A 172 -29.71 5.38 -20.75
C ASN A 172 -30.39 6.65 -21.23
N TRP A 173 -30.53 6.81 -22.54
CA TRP A 173 -31.64 7.58 -23.14
C TRP A 173 -32.14 6.85 -24.39
N LYS A 174 -33.05 5.89 -24.20
CA LYS A 174 -33.99 5.51 -25.27
C LYS A 174 -35.30 6.26 -25.03
N TYR A 175 -35.50 7.35 -25.77
CA TYR A 175 -36.86 7.82 -26.01
C TYR A 175 -37.46 6.99 -27.15
N LYS A 176 -38.62 6.38 -26.90
CA LYS A 176 -39.55 5.98 -27.97
C LYS A 176 -40.31 7.22 -28.42
#